data_AF-A0A377XNM5-F1
#
_entry.id   AF-A0A377XNM5-F1
#
_cell.length_a   1.000
_cell.length_b   1.000
_cell.length_c   1.000
_cell.angle_alpha   90.00
_cell.angle_beta   90.00
_cell.angle_gamma   90.00
#
_symmetry.space_group_name_H-M   'P 1'
#
loop_
_entity.id
_entity.type
_entity.pdbx_description
1 polymer ?
#
loop_
_entity_poly.entity_id
_entity_poly.type
_entity_poly.pdbx_seq_one_letter_code
_entity_poly.pdbx_strand_id
1 'polypeptide(L)'
;MALLKHFESFREWATIQAGFYDEYQMPDGSRRRVAKSISFASMDDSQFNGVYKSVLNVLWNYILRRKFHSPAEAENAASQLLSFAG
;
A
#
# COMPACT_ATOMS: atom_id res chain seq x y z
N MET A 1 -6.04 -3.33 -20.24
CA MET A 1 -4.72 -3.74 -19.70
C MET A 1 -3.94 -2.61 -19.00
N ALA A 2 -4.05 -1.33 -19.39
CA ALA A 2 -3.27 -0.25 -18.75
C ALA A 2 -3.63 -0.02 -17.26
N LEU A 3 -4.92 0.01 -16.90
CA LEU A 3 -5.39 0.28 -15.53
C LEU A 3 -4.83 -0.73 -14.50
N LEU A 4 -4.77 -2.02 -14.86
CA LEU A 4 -4.22 -3.07 -14.00
C LEU A 4 -2.73 -2.88 -13.71
N LYS A 5 -1.94 -2.52 -14.74
CA LYS A 5 -0.51 -2.22 -14.56
C LYS A 5 -0.28 -1.00 -13.66
N HIS A 6 -1.12 0.02 -13.78
CA HIS A 6 -1.06 1.19 -12.89
C HIS A 6 -1.38 0.80 -11.44
N PHE A 7 -2.40 -0.03 -11.23
CA PHE A 7 -2.74 -0.53 -9.90
C PHE A 7 -1.61 -1.38 -9.30
N GLU A 8 -1.05 -2.33 -10.05
CA GLU A 8 0.05 -3.17 -9.58
C GLU A 8 1.30 -2.36 -9.24
N SER A 9 1.69 -1.42 -10.11
CA SER A 9 2.84 -0.54 -9.88
C SER A 9 2.62 0.33 -8.64
N PHE A 10 1.41 0.83 -8.45
CA PHE A 10 1.05 1.65 -7.29
C PHE A 10 1.06 0.83 -6.00
N ARG A 11 0.53 -0.39 -6.06
CA ARG A 11 0.57 -1.34 -4.93
C ARG A 11 2.01 -1.66 -4.56
N GLU A 12 2.86 -2.02 -5.53
CA GLU A 12 4.28 -2.30 -5.31
C GLU A 12 4.99 -1.11 -4.64
N TRP A 13 4.78 0.09 -5.17
CA TRP A 13 5.34 1.31 -4.59
C TRP A 13 4.89 1.51 -3.13
N ALA A 14 3.59 1.41 -2.84
CA ALA A 14 3.06 1.61 -1.50
C ALA A 14 3.61 0.57 -0.51
N THR A 15 3.71 -0.70 -0.93
CA THR A 15 4.27 -1.79 -0.13
C THR A 15 5.75 -1.56 0.19
N ILE A 16 6.56 -1.08 -0.78
CA ILE A 16 7.96 -0.73 -0.55
C ILE A 16 8.08 0.45 0.42
N GLN A 17 7.29 1.52 0.22
CA GLN A 17 7.33 2.68 1.11
C GLN A 17 6.89 2.35 2.53
N ALA A 18 6.02 1.35 2.71
CA ALA A 18 5.60 0.86 4.02
C ALA A 18 6.66 -0.02 4.70
N GLY A 19 7.81 -0.26 4.05
CA GLY A 19 8.92 -1.04 4.59
C GLY A 19 8.84 -2.54 4.31
N PHE A 20 7.85 -3.00 3.55
CA PHE A 20 7.67 -4.42 3.23
C PHE A 20 8.36 -4.76 1.91
N TYR A 21 9.68 -4.74 1.88
CA TYR A 21 10.47 -5.09 0.70
C TYR A 21 11.68 -5.94 1.05
N ASP A 22 12.22 -6.61 0.04
CA ASP A 22 13.53 -7.22 0.07
C ASP A 22 14.49 -6.38 -0.78
N GLU A 23 15.73 -6.21 -0.30
CA GLU A 23 16.77 -5.46 -1.00
C GLU A 23 17.78 -6.44 -1.59
N TYR A 24 18.01 -6.32 -2.90
CA TYR A 24 18.95 -7.15 -3.65
C TYR A 24 20.08 -6.31 -4.20
N GLN A 25 21.31 -6.79 -4.07
CA GLN A 25 22.46 -6.23 -4.78
C GLN A 25 22.60 -6.92 -6.13
N MET A 26 22.69 -6.12 -7.19
CA MET A 26 22.81 -6.59 -8.56
C MET A 26 24.28 -6.77 -8.96
N PRO A 27 24.56 -7.56 -10.02
CA PRO A 27 25.93 -7.74 -10.52
C PRO A 27 26.63 -6.44 -10.95
N ASP A 28 25.87 -5.42 -11.32
CA ASP A 28 26.37 -4.08 -11.67
C ASP A 28 26.64 -3.17 -10.45
N GLY A 29 26.45 -3.70 -9.24
CA GLY A 29 26.60 -2.97 -7.97
C GLY A 29 25.39 -2.15 -7.55
N SER A 30 24.34 -2.05 -8.39
CA SER A 30 23.10 -1.35 -8.03
C SER A 30 22.31 -2.10 -6.95
N ARG A 31 21.45 -1.37 -6.23
CA ARG A 31 20.53 -1.93 -5.23
C ARG A 31 19.11 -1.82 -5.73
N ARG A 32 18.38 -2.92 -5.69
CA ARG A 32 16.97 -2.97 -6.06
C ARG A 32 16.12 -3.38 -4.87
N ARG A 33 15.04 -2.64 -4.64
CA ARG A 33 13.98 -3.01 -3.70
C ARG A 33 12.85 -3.68 -4.47
N VAL A 34 12.38 -4.80 -3.95
CA VAL A 34 11.25 -5.54 -4.51
C VAL A 34 10.21 -5.71 -3.41
N ALA A 35 8.95 -5.33 -3.67
CA ALA A 35 7.89 -5.47 -2.69
C ALA A 35 7.71 -6.94 -2.28
N LYS A 36 7.50 -7.17 -0.98
CA LYS A 36 7.14 -8.49 -0.48
C LYS A 36 5.76 -8.89 -0.98
N SER A 37 5.64 -10.16 -1.39
CA SER A 37 4.33 -10.74 -1.69
C SER A 37 3.60 -11.02 -0.38
N ILE A 38 2.58 -10.21 -0.08
CA ILE A 38 1.80 -10.28 1.16
C ILE A 38 0.54 -11.11 0.91
N SER A 39 0.45 -12.27 1.57
CA SER A 39 -0.77 -13.10 1.61
C SER A 39 -1.61 -12.74 2.83
N PHE A 40 -2.59 -11.86 2.66
CA PHE A 40 -3.48 -11.45 3.77
C PHE A 40 -4.26 -12.62 4.36
N ALA A 41 -4.63 -13.61 3.54
CA ALA A 41 -5.38 -14.79 3.98
C ALA A 41 -4.58 -15.72 4.91
N SER A 42 -3.26 -15.55 4.99
CA SER A 42 -2.35 -16.37 5.79
C SER A 42 -1.83 -15.64 7.02
N MET A 43 -2.28 -14.41 7.29
CA MET A 43 -1.83 -13.58 8.41
C MET A 43 -2.80 -13.65 9.57
N ASP A 44 -2.27 -13.57 10.79
CA ASP A 44 -3.10 -13.28 11.97
C ASP A 44 -3.54 -11.80 12.00
N ASP A 45 -4.52 -11.48 12.85
CA ASP A 45 -5.08 -10.12 12.96
C ASP A 45 -4.04 -9.05 13.32
N SER A 46 -3.04 -9.40 14.14
CA SER A 46 -2.00 -8.46 14.56
C SER A 46 -1.07 -8.12 13.40
N GLN A 47 -0.63 -9.15 12.67
CA GLN A 47 0.18 -9.02 11.46
C GLN A 47 -0.56 -8.22 10.40
N PHE A 48 -1.83 -8.55 10.16
CA PHE A 48 -2.69 -7.83 9.23
C PHE A 48 -2.80 -6.36 9.62
N ASN A 49 -3.10 -6.06 10.88
CA ASN A 49 -3.26 -4.69 11.38
C ASN A 49 -1.95 -3.89 11.24
N GLY A 50 -0.79 -4.52 11.47
CA GLY A 50 0.52 -3.90 11.28
C GLY A 50 0.78 -3.51 9.84
N VAL A 51 0.52 -4.42 8.89
CA VAL A 51 0.63 -4.15 7.45
C VAL A 51 -0.35 -3.05 7.03
N TYR A 52 -1.61 -3.18 7.43
CA TYR A 52 -2.68 -2.26 7.10
C TYR A 52 -2.34 -0.83 7.55
N LYS A 53 -1.99 -0.62 8.82
CA LYS A 53 -1.62 0.69 9.36
C LYS A 53 -0.41 1.29 8.66
N SER A 54 0.60 0.48 8.37
CA SER A 54 1.84 0.96 7.73
C SER A 54 1.57 1.45 6.31
N VAL A 55 0.81 0.69 5.52
CA VAL A 55 0.40 1.09 4.17
C VAL A 55 -0.52 2.31 4.21
N LEU A 56 -1.51 2.33 5.12
CA LEU A 56 -2.43 3.46 5.27
C LEU A 56 -1.67 4.76 5.62
N ASN A 57 -0.68 4.69 6.51
CA ASN A 57 0.17 5.83 6.84
C ASN A 57 0.96 6.36 5.64
N VAL A 58 1.47 5.50 4.77
CA VAL A 58 2.10 5.91 3.51
C VAL A 58 1.10 6.63 2.63
N LEU A 59 -0.06 6.02 2.37
CA LEU A 59 -1.09 6.63 1.53
C LEU A 59 -1.54 7.98 2.09
N TRP A 60 -1.68 8.08 3.41
CA TRP A 60 -1.99 9.32 4.11
C TRP A 60 -0.94 10.41 3.83
N ASN A 61 0.32 10.12 4.12
CA ASN A 61 1.41 11.10 4.04
C ASN A 61 1.72 11.57 2.61
N TYR A 62 1.54 10.72 1.61
CA TYR A 62 1.90 11.04 0.24
C TYR A 62 0.72 11.59 -0.58
N ILE A 63 -0.51 11.16 -0.30
CA ILE A 63 -1.65 11.35 -1.20
C ILE A 63 -2.86 11.92 -0.46
N LEU A 64 -3.38 11.21 0.55
CA LEU A 64 -4.69 11.50 1.12
C LEU A 64 -4.71 12.81 1.89
N ARG A 65 -3.66 13.15 2.66
CA ARG A 65 -3.61 14.41 3.44
C ARG A 65 -3.69 15.68 2.60
N ARG A 66 -3.48 15.59 1.27
CA ARG A 66 -3.62 16.72 0.34
C ARG A 66 -5.07 16.94 -0.09
N LYS A 67 -5.91 15.92 0.07
CA LYS A 67 -7.30 15.90 -0.38
C LYS A 67 -8.30 15.86 0.77
N PHE A 68 -7.90 15.28 1.90
CA PHE A 68 -8.72 15.10 3.08
C PHE A 68 -8.07 15.80 4.27
N HIS A 69 -8.89 16.39 5.13
CA HIS A 69 -8.44 17.12 6.31
C HIS A 69 -8.18 16.19 7.51
N SER A 70 -8.77 14.99 7.52
CA SER A 70 -8.55 13.98 8.55
C SER A 70 -8.57 12.54 8.02
N PRO A 71 -7.92 11.58 8.69
CA PRO A 71 -8.01 10.16 8.35
C PRO A 71 -9.44 9.64 8.35
N ALA A 72 -10.27 10.08 9.30
CA ALA A 72 -11.68 9.70 9.39
C ALA A 72 -12.48 10.13 8.15
N GLU A 73 -12.19 11.31 7.59
CA GLU A 73 -12.82 11.78 6.35
C GLU A 73 -12.43 10.89 5.15
N ALA A 74 -11.15 10.51 5.06
CA ALA A 74 -10.68 9.60 4.01
C ALA A 74 -11.29 8.19 4.15
N GLU A 75 -11.40 7.67 5.38
CA GLU A 75 -12.06 6.39 5.66
C GLU A 75 -13.54 6.42 5.29
N ASN A 76 -14.27 7.48 5.66
CA ASN A 76 -15.68 7.65 5.27
C ASN A 76 -15.84 7.69 3.76
N ALA A 77 -14.96 8.38 3.03
CA ALA A 77 -14.98 8.41 1.57
C ALA A 77 -14.69 7.02 0.96
N ALA A 78 -13.76 6.27 1.54
CA ALA A 78 -13.48 4.90 1.13
C ALA A 78 -14.69 3.98 1.37
N SER A 79 -15.36 4.08 2.52
CA SER A 79 -16.58 3.33 2.82
C SER A 79 -17.71 3.65 1.83
N GLN A 80 -17.89 4.91 1.44
CA GLN A 80 -18.85 5.29 0.41
C GLN A 80 -18.51 4.65 -0.94
N LEU A 81 -17.26 4.72 -1.38
CA LEU A 81 -16.81 4.08 -2.63
C LEU A 81 -17.04 2.57 -2.63
N LEU A 82 -16.74 1.89 -1.51
CA LEU A 82 -16.98 0.45 -1.35
C LEU A 82 -18.47 0.11 -1.39
N SER A 83 -19.34 0.98 -0.86
CA SER A 83 -20.79 0.78 -0.89
C SER A 83 -21.40 0.88 -2.30
N PHE A 84 -20.73 1.56 -3.23
CA PHE A 84 -21.12 1.62 -4.64
C PHE A 84 -20.54 0.47 -5.48
N ALA A 85 -19.56 -0.27 -4.94
CA ALA A 85 -18.90 -1.38 -5.62
C ALA A 85 -19.49 -2.76 -5.26
N GLY A 86 -20.48 -2.80 -4.36
CA GLY A 86 -21.31 -3.98 -4.07
C GLY A 86 -22.60 -3.96 -4.88
#